data_AF-A0A0F8UCI2-F1
#
_entry.id   AF-A0A0F8UCI2-F1
#
_cell.length_a   1.000
_cell.length_b   1.000
_cell.length_c   1.000
_cell.angle_alpha   90.00
_cell.angle_beta   90.00
_cell.angle_gamma   90.00
#
_symmetry.space_group_name_H-M   'P 1'
#
loop_
_entity.id
_entity.type
_entity.pdbx_description
1 polymer ?
#
loop_
_entity_poly.entity_id
_entity_poly.type
_entity_poly.pdbx_seq_one_letter_code
_entity_poly.pdbx_strand_id
1 'polypeptide(L)'
;MSNLSTPHVEAGFYQRAQMSASRSDEDKRRLRDNAMMLLSGYEKVQIAPDETTGEDDFKYADAPAVCAVVVDKGSGVGYAQITGGGKKPDIVYTGRGETGYKLAHISTGQTCMLYGRPTVLYVYPQP
;
A
#
# COMPACT_ATOMS: atom_id res chain seq x y z
N MET A 1 -40.27 47.47 -14.77
CA MET A 1 -40.02 46.03 -14.99
C MET A 1 -38.82 45.65 -14.14
N SER A 2 -39.05 44.83 -13.12
CA SER A 2 -37.99 44.34 -12.22
C SER A 2 -37.31 43.13 -12.83
N ASN A 3 -36.00 42.96 -12.60
CA ASN A 3 -35.42 41.69 -12.16
C ASN A 3 -33.94 41.88 -11.79
N LEU A 4 -33.63 41.71 -10.50
CA LEU A 4 -32.28 41.36 -10.03
C LEU A 4 -32.13 39.84 -10.10
N SER A 5 -30.99 39.34 -10.61
CA SER A 5 -30.35 38.06 -10.27
C SER A 5 -29.09 37.85 -11.15
N THR A 6 -28.02 37.16 -10.77
CA THR A 6 -27.35 36.92 -9.47
C THR A 6 -25.91 36.47 -9.84
N PRO A 7 -24.82 36.99 -9.23
CA PRO A 7 -23.49 36.44 -9.50
C PRO A 7 -23.37 35.03 -8.91
N HIS A 8 -23.06 34.02 -9.74
CA HIS A 8 -22.90 32.65 -9.28
C HIS A 8 -21.46 32.40 -8.83
N VAL A 9 -21.31 31.82 -7.65
CA VAL A 9 -20.03 31.58 -6.94
C VAL A 9 -19.49 30.16 -7.15
N GLU A 10 -18.26 29.95 -6.69
CA GLU A 10 -17.40 28.77 -6.88
C GLU A 10 -17.97 27.42 -6.42
N ALA A 11 -17.65 26.39 -7.21
CA ALA A 11 -17.15 25.06 -6.81
C ALA A 11 -16.72 24.36 -8.12
N GLY A 12 -15.62 23.63 -8.26
CA GLY A 12 -14.89 22.80 -7.32
C GLY A 12 -14.69 21.43 -8.00
N PHE A 13 -13.52 20.80 -7.85
CA PHE A 13 -13.27 19.40 -8.23
C PHE A 13 -13.48 18.99 -9.71
N TYR A 14 -12.62 19.48 -10.60
CA TYR A 14 -12.17 18.69 -11.76
C TYR A 14 -10.67 18.41 -11.70
N GLN A 15 -10.22 17.79 -10.60
CA GLN A 15 -8.94 17.10 -10.55
C GLN A 15 -9.04 15.87 -11.46
N ARG A 16 -8.77 16.06 -12.76
CA ARG A 16 -8.76 14.97 -13.74
C ARG A 16 -7.74 13.92 -13.31
N ALA A 17 -8.23 12.70 -13.10
CA ALA A 17 -7.40 11.52 -12.99
C ALA A 17 -6.54 11.33 -14.25
N GLN A 18 -5.50 10.48 -14.15
CA GLN A 18 -4.43 10.24 -15.12
C GLN A 18 -3.22 11.19 -15.03
N MET A 19 -2.53 11.10 -13.90
CA MET A 19 -1.06 10.99 -13.94
C MET A 19 -0.66 9.67 -13.30
N SER A 20 0.33 9.00 -13.87
CA SER A 20 1.20 8.05 -13.15
C SER A 20 2.06 8.86 -12.19
N ALA A 21 1.43 9.45 -11.17
CA ALA A 21 2.09 10.26 -10.18
C ALA A 21 2.81 9.35 -9.20
N SER A 22 4.15 9.36 -9.27
CA SER A 22 5.00 8.89 -8.19
C SER A 22 4.47 9.44 -6.86
N ARG A 23 4.27 8.58 -5.85
CA ARG A 23 3.72 8.99 -4.55
C ARG A 23 4.51 10.15 -3.98
N SER A 24 3.81 11.06 -3.28
CA SER A 24 4.47 12.20 -2.65
C SER A 24 5.50 11.73 -1.61
N ASP A 25 6.53 12.52 -1.37
CA ASP A 25 7.54 12.16 -0.36
C ASP A 25 6.93 12.14 1.06
N GLU A 26 5.84 12.86 1.29
CA GLU A 26 5.04 12.75 2.51
C GLU A 26 4.37 11.37 2.62
N ASP A 27 3.77 10.86 1.56
CA ASP A 27 3.11 9.55 1.53
C ASP A 27 4.10 8.40 1.74
N LYS A 28 5.28 8.50 1.10
CA LYS A 28 6.39 7.55 1.28
C LYS A 28 6.90 7.56 2.72
N ARG A 29 7.11 8.76 3.29
CA ARG A 29 7.55 8.91 4.68
C ARG A 29 6.51 8.33 5.64
N ARG A 30 5.22 8.64 5.45
CA ARG A 30 4.12 8.08 6.26
C ARG A 30 4.09 6.55 6.22
N LEU A 31 4.22 5.93 5.04
CA LEU A 31 4.27 4.47 4.93
C LEU A 31 5.49 3.90 5.68
N ARG A 32 6.67 4.52 5.56
CA ARG A 32 7.88 4.11 6.28
C ARG A 32 7.75 4.27 7.80
N ASP A 33 7.26 5.42 8.26
CA ASP A 33 7.04 5.73 9.68
C ASP A 33 6.05 4.73 10.32
N ASN A 34 4.95 4.42 9.62
CA ASN A 34 3.97 3.44 10.09
C ASN A 34 4.50 2.00 10.02
N ALA A 35 5.33 1.66 9.03
CA ALA A 35 6.02 0.37 9.00
C ALA A 35 6.97 0.21 10.21
N MET A 36 7.74 1.25 10.56
CA MET A 36 8.58 1.24 11.77
C MET A 36 7.75 1.08 13.05
N MET A 37 6.61 1.76 13.15
CA MET A 37 5.69 1.64 14.30
C MET A 37 5.08 0.23 14.41
N LEU A 38 4.61 -0.34 13.30
CA LEU A 38 4.03 -1.70 13.26
C LEU A 38 5.07 -2.80 13.53
N LEU A 39 6.35 -2.53 13.22
CA LEU A 39 7.47 -3.42 13.49
C LEU A 39 8.15 -3.13 14.84
N SER A 40 7.60 -2.24 15.67
CA SER A 40 8.12 -1.98 17.01
C SER A 40 8.01 -3.24 17.88
N GLY A 41 9.16 -3.81 18.26
CA GLY A 41 9.26 -5.08 18.98
C GLY A 41 9.64 -6.30 18.11
N TYR A 42 9.78 -6.14 16.79
CA TYR A 42 10.38 -7.16 15.93
C TYR A 42 11.90 -6.97 15.92
N GLU A 43 12.62 -7.89 16.56
CA GLU A 43 14.07 -7.97 16.46
C GLU A 43 14.49 -8.61 15.13
N LYS A 44 15.70 -8.27 14.65
CA LYS A 44 16.32 -8.85 13.45
C LYS A 44 15.50 -8.72 12.16
N VAL A 45 14.95 -7.54 11.89
CA VAL A 45 14.28 -7.23 10.62
C VAL A 45 14.74 -5.90 10.03
N GLN A 46 14.71 -5.80 8.71
CA GLN A 46 15.03 -4.58 7.96
C GLN A 46 13.88 -4.24 7.01
N ILE A 47 13.39 -3.00 7.09
CA ILE A 47 12.42 -2.45 6.14
C ILE A 47 13.16 -2.14 4.83
N ALA A 48 12.58 -2.50 3.69
CA ALA A 48 13.09 -2.15 2.37
C ALA A 48 13.40 -0.65 2.24
N PRO A 49 14.41 -0.25 1.44
CA PRO A 49 14.70 1.17 1.21
C PRO A 49 13.52 1.85 0.50
N ASP A 50 12.97 1.19 -0.51
CA ASP A 50 11.92 1.69 -1.39
C ASP A 50 10.61 0.91 -1.25
N GLU A 51 9.50 1.60 -1.50
CA GLU A 51 8.17 0.99 -1.62
C GLU A 51 8.02 0.25 -2.95
N THR A 52 7.22 -0.81 -2.98
CA THR A 52 6.79 -1.49 -4.20
C THR A 52 5.30 -1.20 -4.41
N THR A 53 4.94 -0.62 -5.56
CA THR A 53 3.53 -0.53 -5.99
C THR A 53 3.26 -1.57 -7.08
N GLY A 54 2.12 -2.25 -7.04
CA GLY A 54 1.76 -3.28 -8.03
C GLY A 54 1.69 -2.76 -9.46
N GLU A 55 1.14 -1.55 -9.67
CA GLU A 55 1.07 -0.85 -10.96
C GLU A 55 0.36 -1.63 -12.10
N ASP A 56 -0.55 -2.54 -11.74
CA ASP A 56 -1.18 -3.50 -12.66
C ASP A 56 -0.20 -4.50 -13.32
N ASP A 57 1.01 -4.62 -12.78
CA ASP A 57 2.09 -5.53 -13.20
C ASP A 57 2.26 -6.72 -12.21
N PHE A 58 2.87 -7.82 -12.66
CA PHE A 58 3.02 -9.03 -11.87
C PHE A 58 4.24 -8.96 -10.93
N LYS A 59 4.04 -8.37 -9.74
CA LYS A 59 5.07 -8.21 -8.71
C LYS A 59 4.82 -9.15 -7.52
N TYR A 60 5.86 -9.87 -7.10
CA TYR A 60 5.79 -10.82 -5.98
C TYR A 60 7.11 -10.87 -5.20
N ALA A 61 7.05 -11.41 -3.97
CA ALA A 61 8.22 -11.74 -3.15
C ALA A 61 7.90 -12.93 -2.23
N ASP A 62 8.86 -13.83 -2.04
CA ASP A 62 8.70 -15.09 -1.28
C ASP A 62 9.60 -15.19 -0.04
N ALA A 63 9.19 -16.04 0.90
CA ALA A 63 10.03 -16.43 2.03
C ALA A 63 10.97 -17.58 1.62
N PRO A 64 12.28 -17.51 1.95
CA PRO A 64 12.83 -16.73 3.07
C PRO A 64 13.40 -15.35 2.69
N ALA A 65 13.32 -14.90 1.43
CA ALA A 65 13.87 -13.60 1.05
C ALA A 65 13.16 -12.45 1.80
N VAL A 66 11.83 -12.51 1.93
CA VAL A 66 11.03 -11.61 2.78
C VAL A 66 10.35 -12.38 3.91
N CYS A 67 10.18 -11.75 5.07
CA CYS A 67 9.50 -12.33 6.24
C CYS A 67 8.17 -11.65 6.58
N ALA A 68 7.94 -10.42 6.10
CA ALA A 68 6.67 -9.72 6.21
C ALA A 68 6.51 -8.66 5.12
N VAL A 69 5.31 -8.10 5.05
CA VAL A 69 4.94 -6.98 4.19
C VAL A 69 4.07 -6.00 4.98
N VAL A 70 4.37 -4.70 4.86
CA VAL A 70 3.51 -3.62 5.37
C VAL A 70 2.78 -3.01 4.19
N VAL A 71 1.45 -3.08 4.21
CA VAL A 71 0.56 -2.61 3.14
C VAL A 71 -0.05 -1.27 3.54
N ASP A 72 0.04 -0.28 2.65
CA ASP A 72 -0.80 0.92 2.74
C ASP A 72 -2.19 0.59 2.21
N LYS A 73 -3.19 0.57 3.09
CA LYS A 73 -4.57 0.29 2.71
C LYS A 73 -5.22 1.44 1.95
N GLY A 74 -4.73 2.67 2.14
CA GLY A 74 -5.18 3.87 1.44
C GLY A 74 -4.59 4.04 0.03
N SER A 75 -3.75 3.11 -0.43
CA SER A 75 -3.12 3.19 -1.75
C SER A 75 -4.10 2.97 -2.91
N GLY A 76 -3.57 2.87 -4.14
CA GLY A 76 -4.34 2.52 -5.33
C GLY A 76 -5.14 1.22 -5.16
N VAL A 77 -6.24 1.12 -5.93
CA VAL A 77 -7.18 0.01 -5.84
C VAL A 77 -6.49 -1.31 -6.23
N GLY A 78 -6.57 -2.30 -5.34
CA GLY A 78 -5.92 -3.59 -5.53
C GLY A 78 -5.96 -4.44 -4.26
N TYR A 79 -5.05 -5.40 -4.19
CA TYR A 79 -4.78 -6.17 -2.97
C TYR A 79 -3.40 -6.81 -2.99
N ALA A 80 -2.81 -6.95 -1.80
CA ALA A 80 -1.71 -7.88 -1.57
C ALA A 80 -2.29 -9.24 -1.11
N GLN A 81 -1.81 -10.34 -1.66
CA GLN A 81 -2.24 -11.70 -1.32
C GLN A 81 -1.03 -12.53 -0.90
N ILE A 82 -1.10 -13.15 0.27
CA ILE A 82 -0.08 -14.07 0.78
C ILE A 82 -0.64 -15.49 0.72
N THR A 83 -0.02 -16.36 -0.07
CA THR A 83 -0.44 -17.76 -0.30
C THR A 83 0.74 -18.72 -0.14
N GLY A 84 0.50 -20.04 -0.11
CA GLY A 84 1.54 -21.07 0.02
C GLY A 84 1.72 -21.60 1.45
N GLY A 85 2.81 -22.33 1.68
CA GLY A 85 3.22 -22.84 2.99
C GLY A 85 2.22 -23.76 3.70
N GLY A 86 1.26 -24.34 2.96
CA GLY A 86 0.14 -25.10 3.54
C GLY A 86 -0.87 -24.26 4.35
N LYS A 87 -0.78 -22.93 4.29
CA LYS A 87 -1.63 -22.00 5.05
C LYS A 87 -2.80 -21.49 4.21
N LYS A 88 -3.86 -21.03 4.89
CA LYS A 88 -4.95 -20.28 4.25
C LYS A 88 -4.41 -18.97 3.67
N PRO A 89 -4.93 -18.49 2.53
CA PRO A 89 -4.55 -17.17 2.01
C PRO A 89 -4.87 -16.05 3.00
N ASP A 90 -3.93 -15.13 3.23
CA ASP A 90 -4.23 -13.81 3.80
C ASP A 90 -4.32 -12.80 2.66
N ILE A 91 -5.34 -11.93 2.67
CA ILE A 91 -5.59 -10.94 1.62
C ILE A 91 -5.78 -9.58 2.28
N VAL A 92 -5.01 -8.60 1.81
CA VAL A 92 -5.06 -7.22 2.26
C VAL A 92 -5.54 -6.35 1.11
N TYR A 93 -6.80 -5.95 1.15
CA TYR A 93 -7.39 -5.04 0.16
C TYR A 93 -6.88 -3.61 0.34
N THR A 94 -6.75 -2.90 -0.78
CA THR A 94 -6.29 -1.50 -0.85
C THR A 94 -7.24 -0.65 -1.70
N GLY A 95 -7.35 0.63 -1.35
CA GLY A 95 -8.28 1.58 -1.96
C GLY A 95 -9.75 1.31 -1.57
N ARG A 96 -10.69 1.80 -2.38
CA ARG A 96 -12.16 1.63 -2.17
C ARG A 96 -12.68 2.17 -0.82
N GLY A 97 -11.99 3.13 -0.21
CA GLY A 97 -12.33 3.68 1.11
C GLY A 97 -11.63 2.98 2.28
N GLU A 98 -10.83 1.94 2.02
CA GLU A 98 -9.92 1.40 3.02
C GLU A 98 -8.86 2.45 3.41
N THR A 99 -8.51 2.49 4.70
CA THR A 99 -7.50 3.40 5.26
C THR A 99 -6.59 2.68 6.26
N GLY A 100 -5.49 3.33 6.61
CA GLY A 100 -4.48 2.84 7.56
C GLY A 100 -3.46 1.88 6.93
N TYR A 101 -2.70 1.22 7.80
CA TYR A 101 -1.58 0.34 7.41
C TYR A 101 -1.77 -1.04 8.05
N LYS A 102 -1.46 -2.12 7.32
CA LYS A 102 -1.50 -3.49 7.85
C LYS A 102 -0.15 -4.18 7.66
N LEU A 103 0.42 -4.68 8.75
CA LEU A 103 1.50 -5.67 8.73
C LEU A 103 0.89 -7.06 8.45
N ALA A 104 1.48 -7.82 7.54
CA ALA A 104 1.12 -9.20 7.24
C ALA A 104 2.39 -10.07 7.12
N HIS A 105 2.38 -11.25 7.74
CA HIS A 105 3.56 -12.12 7.83
C HIS A 105 3.64 -13.10 6.67
N ILE A 106 4.86 -13.31 6.16
CA ILE A 106 5.17 -14.25 5.09
C ILE A 106 6.02 -15.35 5.72
N SER A 107 5.40 -16.51 6.00
CA SER A 107 6.10 -17.67 6.57
C SER A 107 6.85 -18.43 5.47
N THR A 108 7.82 -19.28 5.85
CA THR A 108 8.53 -20.17 4.93
C THR A 108 7.60 -20.90 3.95
N GLY A 109 7.92 -20.84 2.66
CA GLY A 109 7.10 -21.43 1.60
C GLY A 109 5.83 -20.64 1.24
N GLN A 110 5.63 -19.44 1.82
CA GLN A 110 4.63 -18.49 1.35
C GLN A 110 5.21 -17.44 0.40
N THR A 111 4.35 -16.92 -0.48
CA THR A 111 4.65 -15.85 -1.43
C THR A 111 3.61 -14.74 -1.28
N CYS A 112 4.07 -13.50 -1.20
CA CYS A 112 3.24 -12.30 -1.32
C CYS A 112 3.18 -11.89 -2.80
N MET A 113 1.98 -11.70 -3.33
CA MET A 113 1.71 -11.27 -4.71
C MET A 113 0.88 -9.98 -4.68
N LEU A 114 1.18 -9.04 -5.57
CA LEU A 114 0.46 -7.77 -5.70
C LEU A 114 -0.47 -7.82 -6.91
N TYR A 115 -1.74 -7.46 -6.71
CA TYR A 115 -2.76 -7.42 -7.77
C TYR A 115 -3.39 -6.04 -7.86
N GLY A 116 -3.35 -5.42 -9.04
CA GLY A 116 -3.79 -4.04 -9.24
C GLY A 116 -2.74 -3.04 -8.76
N ARG A 117 -3.14 -2.04 -7.96
CA ARG A 117 -2.25 -0.95 -7.51
C ARG A 117 -2.04 -0.82 -5.98
N PRO A 118 -1.87 -1.92 -5.22
CA PRO A 118 -1.48 -1.82 -3.82
C PRO A 118 -0.06 -1.25 -3.72
N THR A 119 0.22 -0.45 -2.69
CA THR A 119 1.58 -0.03 -2.33
C THR A 119 2.01 -0.72 -1.04
N VAL A 120 3.22 -1.28 -1.03
CA VAL A 120 3.77 -2.02 0.11
C VAL A 120 5.23 -1.67 0.40
N LEU A 121 5.66 -1.88 1.65
CA LEU A 121 7.06 -2.05 2.02
C LEU A 121 7.30 -3.52 2.39
N TYR A 122 8.27 -4.15 1.72
CA TYR A 122 8.75 -5.47 2.12
C TYR A 122 9.65 -5.39 3.35
N VAL A 123 9.66 -6.48 4.12
CA VAL A 123 10.47 -6.63 5.33
C VAL A 123 11.38 -7.84 5.17
N TYR A 124 12.68 -7.59 5.22
CA TYR A 124 13.74 -8.59 5.10
C TYR A 124 14.13 -9.10 6.49
N PRO A 125 14.39 -10.42 6.67
CA PRO A 125 15.06 -10.90 7.88
C PRO A 125 16.51 -10.42 7.91
N GLN A 126 17.01 -10.05 9.08
CA GLN A 126 18.45 -9.85 9.32
C GLN A 126 19.11 -11.18 9.73
N PRO A 127 20.36 -11.44 9.30
CA PRO A 127 21.12 -12.62 9.72
C PRO A 127 21.47 -12.62 11.21
#